data_AF-A0A1G6BZ43-F1
#
_entry.id   AF-A0A1G6BZ43-F1
#
_cell.length_a   1.000
_cell.length_b   1.000
_cell.length_c   1.000
_cell.angle_alpha   90.00
_cell.angle_beta   90.00
_cell.angle_gamma   90.00
#
_symmetry.space_group_name_H-M   'P 1'
#
loop_
_entity.id
_entity.type
_entity.pdbx_description
1 polymer ?
#
loop_
_entity_poly.entity_id
_entity_poly.type
_entity_poly.pdbx_seq_one_letter_code
_entity_poly.pdbx_strand_id
1 'polypeptide(L)'
;MSTIRDSLSGSYYDKSDHDFSDYNQNASSFLSGLNINTSTSATSPFSVSDYAMLRNGSYKKLVKAYYAKQKAENAAAGKDSHAKLTSMASNAGTLTKAAQNLMKDSLWQKKQKTTKNEETGEETVTEEYDWDSISKAVKSFVDSYNRTLDGAAESNTKDVLRSATWMIKTTEVNEDLLNKVGISIGANNKLEVDEDKLKSSDIKTLKTLFAGYNSFASKMSDKGRAITNAAARGGGTYNSQGRYSDALSSLLPSTVDKKE
;
A
#
# COMPACT_ATOMS: atom_id res chain seq x y z
N MET A 1 67.14 38.80 0.79
CA MET A 1 66.07 38.64 -0.24
C MET A 1 65.81 37.15 -0.37
N SER A 2 64.63 36.56 -0.25
CA SER A 2 63.26 37.07 -0.17
C SER A 2 62.35 35.95 0.37
N THR A 3 61.61 36.27 1.43
CA THR A 3 60.20 35.95 1.73
C THR A 3 59.66 34.52 1.83
N ILE A 4 59.26 34.20 3.07
CA ILE A 4 58.11 33.38 3.52
C ILE A 4 56.82 33.77 2.77
N ARG A 5 56.00 32.78 2.39
CA ARG A 5 54.53 32.88 2.32
C ARG A 5 53.87 31.52 2.54
N ASP A 6 53.02 31.48 3.57
CA ASP A 6 52.00 30.49 3.91
C ASP A 6 51.11 30.08 2.73
N SER A 7 50.67 28.82 2.74
CA SER A 7 49.23 28.52 2.86
C SER A 7 48.98 27.04 3.19
N LEU A 8 48.55 26.80 4.43
CA LEU A 8 47.73 25.65 4.80
C LEU A 8 46.43 25.67 3.99
N SER A 9 46.09 24.55 3.35
CA SER A 9 44.72 24.21 2.95
C SER A 9 44.63 22.73 2.59
N GLY A 10 45.01 21.86 3.54
CA GLY A 10 44.63 20.44 3.48
C GLY A 10 43.21 20.26 4.01
N SER A 11 42.20 20.76 3.28
CA SER A 11 40.81 20.39 3.56
C SER A 11 40.61 18.96 3.07
N TYR A 12 40.69 18.03 4.01
CA TYR A 12 40.26 16.65 3.85
C TYR A 12 38.75 16.69 3.57
N TYR A 13 38.36 16.82 2.30
CA TYR A 13 36.97 16.70 1.88
C TYR A 13 36.51 15.28 2.18
N ASP A 14 35.68 15.17 3.22
CA ASP A 14 35.03 13.95 3.66
C ASP A 14 34.12 13.42 2.53
N LYS A 15 34.36 12.17 2.11
CA LYS A 15 33.62 11.50 1.02
C LYS A 15 32.19 11.13 1.41
N SER A 16 31.73 11.50 2.60
CA SER A 16 30.41 11.18 3.15
C SER A 16 29.28 12.09 2.61
N ASP A 17 29.60 13.30 2.13
CA ASP A 17 28.59 14.28 1.68
C ASP A 17 28.06 14.05 0.26
N HIS A 18 28.79 13.28 -0.57
CA HIS A 18 28.34 12.95 -1.93
C HIS A 18 27.20 11.93 -1.96
N ASP A 19 27.14 11.02 -0.97
CA ASP A 19 26.08 10.00 -0.92
C ASP A 19 24.72 10.59 -0.51
N PHE A 20 24.67 11.76 0.15
CA PHE A 20 23.42 12.38 0.59
C PHE A 20 22.76 13.26 -0.48
N SER A 21 23.56 13.96 -1.28
CA SER A 21 23.08 14.83 -2.38
C SER A 21 22.45 14.04 -3.53
N ASP A 22 23.10 12.95 -3.95
CA ASP A 22 22.56 12.05 -4.97
C ASP A 22 21.30 11.31 -4.50
N TYR A 23 21.20 11.03 -3.20
CA TYR A 23 19.98 10.47 -2.59
C TYR A 23 18.82 11.47 -2.63
N ASN A 24 19.08 12.76 -2.37
CA ASN A 24 18.07 13.81 -2.32
C ASN A 24 17.49 14.14 -3.71
N GLN A 25 18.34 14.24 -4.74
CA GLN A 25 17.85 14.47 -6.11
C GLN A 25 17.05 13.28 -6.66
N ASN A 26 17.50 12.04 -6.41
CA ASN A 26 16.77 10.84 -6.83
C ASN A 26 15.49 10.60 -6.00
N ALA A 27 15.49 10.95 -4.71
CA ALA A 27 14.31 11.02 -3.84
C ALA A 27 13.19 11.87 -4.42
N SER A 28 13.51 13.08 -4.89
CA SER A 28 12.53 13.96 -5.50
C SER A 28 11.88 13.39 -6.77
N SER A 29 12.63 12.62 -7.58
CA SER A 29 12.14 12.00 -8.83
C SER A 29 11.21 10.79 -8.59
N PHE A 30 11.49 10.00 -7.56
CA PHE A 30 10.66 8.87 -7.16
C PHE A 30 9.37 9.35 -6.51
N LEU A 31 9.47 10.33 -5.61
CA LEU A 31 8.32 10.90 -4.89
C LEU A 31 7.40 11.67 -5.84
N SER A 32 7.94 12.45 -6.78
CA SER A 32 7.15 13.01 -7.89
C SER A 32 6.51 11.91 -8.75
N GLY A 33 7.23 10.80 -8.96
CA GLY A 33 6.68 9.58 -9.56
C GLY A 33 5.56 8.91 -8.75
N LEU A 34 5.39 9.17 -7.45
CA LEU A 34 4.24 8.63 -6.72
C LEU A 34 2.93 9.34 -7.12
N ASN A 35 2.99 10.53 -7.73
CA ASN A 35 1.82 11.25 -8.25
C ASN A 35 0.65 11.29 -7.24
N ILE A 36 0.98 11.49 -5.97
CA ILE A 36 0.02 11.62 -4.89
C ILE A 36 -0.39 13.09 -4.92
N ASN A 37 -1.65 13.34 -5.30
CA ASN A 37 -2.19 14.68 -5.40
C ASN A 37 -2.40 15.24 -3.97
N THR A 38 -1.32 15.68 -3.33
CA THR A 38 -1.37 16.39 -2.06
C THR A 38 -1.62 17.86 -2.36
N SER A 39 -2.77 18.38 -1.95
CA SER A 39 -3.21 19.76 -2.17
C SER A 39 -2.39 20.83 -1.42
N THR A 40 -1.13 20.55 -1.10
CA THR A 40 -0.21 21.43 -0.37
C THR A 40 0.92 21.86 -1.30
N SER A 41 0.74 23.02 -1.92
CA SER A 41 1.75 23.97 -2.42
C SER A 41 3.21 23.47 -2.49
N ALA A 42 3.61 23.04 -3.69
CA ALA A 42 4.87 23.24 -4.43
C ALA A 42 6.22 23.64 -3.74
N THR A 43 6.44 23.46 -2.44
CA THR A 43 7.67 23.92 -1.76
C THR A 43 8.17 22.93 -0.71
N SER A 44 8.41 21.69 -1.15
CA SER A 44 9.48 20.77 -0.71
C SER A 44 9.03 19.32 -0.95
N PRO A 45 9.78 18.51 -1.71
CA PRO A 45 9.43 17.11 -1.99
C PRO A 45 9.62 16.18 -0.77
N PHE A 46 9.82 16.73 0.42
CA PHE A 46 10.03 16.00 1.68
C PHE A 46 9.13 16.61 2.75
N SER A 47 8.10 15.88 3.19
CA SER A 47 7.40 16.26 4.42
C SER A 47 8.17 15.77 5.65
N VAL A 48 7.93 16.39 6.81
CA VAL A 48 8.47 15.92 8.10
C VAL A 48 8.08 14.44 8.35
N SER A 49 6.89 14.05 7.90
CA SER A 49 6.42 12.67 7.97
C SER A 49 7.18 11.72 7.04
N ASP A 50 7.56 12.16 5.82
CA ASP A 50 8.44 11.38 4.93
C ASP A 50 9.78 11.09 5.61
N TYR A 51 10.32 12.06 6.34
CA TYR A 51 11.56 11.90 7.09
C TYR A 51 11.44 10.89 8.24
N ALA A 52 10.31 10.90 8.96
CA ALA A 52 10.01 9.92 10.01
C ALA A 52 9.94 8.49 9.44
N MET A 53 9.27 8.30 8.31
CA MET A 53 9.14 7.01 7.62
C MET A 53 10.46 6.49 7.03
N LEU A 54 11.41 7.35 6.69
CA LEU A 54 12.75 6.95 6.24
C LEU A 54 13.66 6.50 7.37
N ARG A 55 13.31 6.79 8.63
CA ARG A 55 14.13 6.44 9.78
C ARG A 55 14.05 4.94 10.09
N ASN A 56 12.87 4.31 9.94
CA ASN A 56 12.64 2.89 10.24
C ASN A 56 11.56 2.21 9.34
N GLY A 57 11.48 0.88 9.40
CA GLY A 57 10.34 0.11 8.87
C GLY A 57 10.31 -0.23 7.38
N SER A 58 9.16 -0.72 6.91
CA SER A 58 8.96 -1.20 5.52
C SER A 58 9.10 -0.09 4.47
N TYR A 59 8.73 1.16 4.78
CA TYR A 59 8.90 2.29 3.86
C TYR A 59 10.38 2.52 3.54
N LYS A 60 11.24 2.63 4.56
CA LYS A 60 12.70 2.70 4.38
C LYS A 60 13.23 1.53 3.56
N LYS A 61 12.79 0.31 3.84
CA LYS A 61 13.21 -0.89 3.08
C LYS A 61 12.80 -0.78 1.61
N LEU A 62 11.55 -0.42 1.33
CA LEU A 62 11.00 -0.25 -0.02
C LEU A 62 11.75 0.83 -0.81
N VAL A 63 11.95 2.01 -0.21
CA VAL A 63 12.66 3.13 -0.83
C VAL A 63 14.13 2.78 -1.07
N LYS A 64 14.81 2.17 -0.09
CA LYS A 64 16.20 1.71 -0.24
C LYS A 64 16.33 0.66 -1.34
N ALA A 65 15.43 -0.31 -1.40
CA ALA A 65 15.40 -1.34 -2.44
C ALA A 65 15.15 -0.73 -3.84
N TYR A 66 14.27 0.27 -3.92
CA TYR A 66 13.99 0.97 -5.16
C TYR A 66 15.24 1.66 -5.72
N TYR A 67 15.98 2.40 -4.89
CA TYR A 67 17.23 3.07 -5.32
C TYR A 67 18.37 2.09 -5.59
N ALA A 68 18.52 1.06 -4.77
CA ALA A 68 19.48 0.00 -5.04
C ALA A 68 19.26 -0.55 -6.45
N LYS A 69 18.00 -0.70 -6.88
CA LYS A 69 17.65 -1.14 -8.23
C LYS A 69 17.75 -0.04 -9.31
N GLN A 70 17.51 1.23 -8.99
CA GLN A 70 17.74 2.34 -9.92
C GLN A 70 19.22 2.47 -10.26
N LYS A 71 20.10 2.32 -9.26
CA LYS A 71 21.55 2.34 -9.45
C LYS A 71 22.07 1.04 -10.09
N ALA A 72 21.44 -0.11 -9.79
CA ALA A 72 21.80 -1.41 -10.34
C ALA A 72 21.11 -1.75 -11.68
N GLU A 73 20.44 -0.82 -12.36
CA GLU A 73 19.92 -1.08 -13.71
C GLU A 73 21.04 -1.42 -14.71
N ASN A 74 22.30 -1.12 -14.35
CA ASN A 74 23.52 -1.46 -15.10
C ASN A 74 24.30 -2.68 -14.55
N ALA A 75 23.88 -3.28 -13.44
CA ALA A 75 24.55 -4.44 -12.83
C ALA A 75 23.51 -5.50 -12.48
N ALA A 76 23.67 -6.73 -12.98
CA ALA A 76 22.72 -7.84 -12.91
C ALA A 76 22.22 -8.19 -11.48
N ALA A 77 21.38 -7.35 -10.88
CA ALA A 77 20.70 -7.62 -9.63
C ALA A 77 19.66 -8.73 -9.90
N GLY A 78 19.69 -9.77 -9.07
CA GLY A 78 18.86 -10.95 -9.23
C GLY A 78 17.37 -10.61 -9.32
N LYS A 79 16.71 -11.13 -10.36
CA LYS A 79 15.25 -11.02 -10.52
C LYS A 79 14.56 -11.77 -9.38
N ASP A 80 13.37 -11.31 -8.98
CA ASP A 80 12.54 -12.09 -8.06
C ASP A 80 12.25 -13.47 -8.67
N SER A 81 12.24 -14.52 -7.84
CA SER A 81 11.88 -15.86 -8.29
C SER A 81 10.40 -15.91 -8.70
N HIS A 82 10.06 -16.84 -9.60
CA HIS A 82 8.67 -17.02 -10.04
C HIS A 82 7.73 -17.28 -8.85
N ALA A 83 8.12 -18.15 -7.92
CA ALA A 83 7.33 -18.46 -6.72
C ALA A 83 7.06 -17.21 -5.86
N LYS A 84 8.06 -16.35 -5.69
CA LYS A 84 7.93 -15.10 -4.94
C LYS A 84 6.98 -14.12 -5.63
N LEU A 85 7.08 -14.00 -6.94
CA LEU A 85 6.19 -13.15 -7.74
C LEU A 85 4.75 -13.66 -7.74
N THR A 86 4.54 -14.98 -7.82
CA THR A 86 3.21 -15.59 -7.66
C THR A 86 2.61 -15.26 -6.29
N SER A 87 3.41 -15.35 -5.22
CA SER A 87 2.96 -15.03 -3.86
C SER A 87 2.59 -13.54 -3.73
N MET A 88 3.42 -12.63 -4.27
CA MET A 88 3.12 -11.19 -4.30
C MET A 88 1.83 -10.90 -5.08
N ALA A 89 1.67 -11.51 -6.26
CA ALA A 89 0.50 -11.33 -7.10
C ALA A 89 -0.78 -11.81 -6.38
N SER A 90 -0.69 -12.94 -5.69
CA SER A 90 -1.77 -13.51 -4.90
C SER A 90 -2.16 -12.61 -3.72
N ASN A 91 -1.20 -12.19 -2.89
CA ASN A 91 -1.46 -11.30 -1.75
C ASN A 91 -2.07 -9.96 -2.20
N ALA A 92 -1.57 -9.36 -3.28
CA ALA A 92 -2.13 -8.13 -3.83
C ALA A 92 -3.51 -8.35 -4.48
N GLY A 93 -3.75 -9.53 -5.04
CA GLY A 93 -5.05 -9.96 -5.55
C GLY A 93 -6.08 -10.13 -4.42
N THR A 94 -5.69 -10.68 -3.27
CA THR A 94 -6.57 -10.76 -2.09
C THR A 94 -6.88 -9.38 -1.53
N LEU A 95 -5.90 -8.46 -1.49
CA LEU A 95 -6.15 -7.07 -1.13
C LEU A 95 -7.15 -6.40 -2.06
N THR A 96 -7.01 -6.60 -3.37
CA THR A 96 -7.94 -6.08 -4.37
C THR A 96 -9.36 -6.54 -4.07
N LYS A 97 -9.57 -7.84 -3.84
CA LYS A 97 -10.89 -8.42 -3.54
C LYS A 97 -11.44 -7.91 -2.20
N ALA A 98 -10.61 -7.82 -1.17
CA ALA A 98 -11.03 -7.32 0.14
C ALA A 98 -11.46 -5.85 0.08
N ALA A 99 -10.70 -5.01 -0.63
CA ALA A 99 -11.03 -3.62 -0.88
C ALA A 99 -12.35 -3.49 -1.67
N GLN A 100 -12.52 -4.27 -2.73
CA GLN A 100 -13.77 -4.30 -3.50
C GLN A 100 -14.98 -4.74 -2.66
N ASN A 101 -14.80 -5.69 -1.73
CA ASN A 101 -15.86 -6.11 -0.82
C ASN A 101 -16.31 -4.97 0.10
N LEU A 102 -15.36 -4.17 0.60
CA LEU A 102 -15.65 -2.98 1.38
C LEU A 102 -16.36 -1.88 0.56
N MET A 103 -16.18 -1.86 -0.76
CA MET A 103 -16.87 -0.90 -1.64
C MET A 103 -18.31 -1.29 -1.98
N LYS A 104 -18.75 -2.52 -1.65
CA LYS A 104 -20.10 -2.98 -1.99
C LYS A 104 -21.16 -2.30 -1.14
N ASP A 105 -22.14 -1.68 -1.77
CA ASP A 105 -23.25 -1.01 -1.07
C ASP A 105 -24.03 -1.94 -0.13
N SER A 106 -24.16 -3.22 -0.50
CA SER A 106 -24.85 -4.22 0.32
C SER A 106 -24.21 -4.48 1.68
N LEU A 107 -22.91 -4.18 1.85
CA LEU A 107 -22.25 -4.25 3.16
C LEU A 107 -22.73 -3.16 4.12
N TRP A 108 -23.18 -2.02 3.56
CA TRP A 108 -23.50 -0.80 4.30
C TRP A 108 -25.01 -0.56 4.45
N GLN A 109 -25.82 -1.56 4.14
CA GLN A 109 -27.27 -1.51 4.32
C GLN A 109 -27.65 -2.04 5.71
N LYS A 110 -28.67 -1.43 6.32
CA LYS A 110 -29.25 -1.97 7.55
C LYS A 110 -29.95 -3.29 7.24
N LYS A 111 -29.90 -4.21 8.19
CA LYS A 111 -30.62 -5.47 8.16
C LYS A 111 -31.68 -5.45 9.26
N GLN A 112 -32.80 -6.10 8.99
CA GLN A 112 -33.81 -6.34 10.02
C GLN A 112 -33.28 -7.37 11.01
N LYS A 113 -33.34 -7.03 12.29
CA LYS A 113 -32.98 -7.89 13.40
C LYS A 113 -34.20 -8.00 14.31
N THR A 114 -34.74 -9.20 14.40
CA THR A 114 -35.83 -9.49 15.34
C THR A 114 -35.20 -9.86 16.67
N THR A 115 -35.42 -9.02 17.68
CA THR A 115 -35.00 -9.28 19.05
C THR A 115 -36.24 -9.64 19.85
N LYS A 116 -36.25 -10.86 20.40
CA LYS A 116 -37.34 -11.32 21.24
C LYS A 116 -37.01 -10.98 22.68
N ASN A 117 -37.88 -10.19 23.32
CA ASN A 117 -37.74 -9.89 24.73
C ASN A 117 -38.09 -11.15 25.55
N GLU A 118 -37.13 -11.68 26.31
CA GLU A 118 -37.27 -12.97 27.02
C GLU A 118 -38.32 -12.91 28.15
N GLU A 119 -38.62 -11.72 28.68
CA GLU A 119 -39.60 -11.54 29.77
C GLU A 119 -41.04 -11.34 29.26
N THR A 120 -41.23 -10.65 28.13
CA THR A 120 -42.58 -10.32 27.61
C THR A 120 -42.98 -11.17 26.41
N GLY A 121 -42.04 -11.90 25.79
CA GLY A 121 -42.26 -12.65 24.55
C GLY A 121 -42.48 -11.77 23.31
N GLU A 122 -42.36 -10.45 23.46
CA GLU A 122 -42.63 -9.47 22.42
C GLU A 122 -41.45 -9.39 21.45
N GLU A 123 -41.76 -9.46 20.15
CA GLU A 123 -40.76 -9.40 19.09
C GLU A 123 -40.59 -7.96 18.63
N THR A 124 -39.40 -7.39 18.83
CA THR A 124 -39.03 -6.08 18.32
C THR A 124 -38.18 -6.24 17.07
N VAL A 125 -38.66 -5.72 15.94
CA VAL A 125 -37.90 -5.66 14.69
C VAL A 125 -37.16 -4.33 14.66
N THR A 126 -35.84 -4.36 14.85
CA THR A 126 -34.96 -3.19 14.71
C THR A 126 -34.18 -3.26 13.41
N GLU A 127 -33.97 -2.10 12.77
CA GLU A 127 -33.07 -1.99 11.62
C GLU A 127 -31.67 -1.59 12.09
N GLU A 128 -30.77 -2.57 12.15
CA GLU A 128 -29.39 -2.41 12.62
C GLU A 128 -28.38 -2.73 11.52
N TYR A 129 -27.18 -2.16 11.63
CA TYR A 129 -26.07 -2.55 10.75
C TYR A 129 -25.49 -3.89 11.19
N ASP A 130 -25.08 -4.70 10.22
CA ASP A 130 -24.38 -5.95 10.46
C ASP A 130 -22.90 -5.67 10.79
N TRP A 131 -22.67 -5.23 12.03
CA TRP A 131 -21.35 -4.86 12.53
C TRP A 131 -20.35 -6.02 12.49
N ASP A 132 -20.80 -7.26 12.60
CA ASP A 132 -19.92 -8.43 12.52
C ASP A 132 -19.42 -8.64 11.09
N SER A 133 -20.31 -8.53 10.09
CA SER A 133 -19.92 -8.56 8.68
C SER A 133 -19.00 -7.39 8.30
N ILE A 134 -19.30 -6.18 8.78
CA ILE A 134 -18.46 -4.99 8.58
C ILE A 134 -17.08 -5.20 9.20
N SER A 135 -17.02 -5.62 10.47
CA SER A 135 -15.76 -5.84 11.19
C SER A 135 -14.91 -6.91 10.51
N LYS A 136 -15.53 -8.00 10.06
CA LYS A 136 -14.85 -9.06 9.32
C LYS A 136 -14.29 -8.58 7.99
N ALA A 137 -15.04 -7.75 7.25
CA ALA A 137 -14.59 -7.19 5.99
C ALA A 137 -13.40 -6.22 6.19
N VAL A 138 -13.46 -5.37 7.23
CA VAL A 138 -12.38 -4.44 7.58
C VAL A 138 -11.11 -5.18 7.99
N LYS A 139 -11.21 -6.18 8.87
CA LYS A 139 -10.07 -7.03 9.25
C LYS A 139 -9.46 -7.74 8.05
N SER A 140 -10.29 -8.34 7.19
CA SER A 140 -9.82 -9.04 5.99
C SER A 140 -9.04 -8.10 5.05
N PHE A 141 -9.47 -6.85 4.95
CA PHE A 141 -8.77 -5.82 4.21
C PHE A 141 -7.44 -5.44 4.86
N VAL A 142 -7.42 -5.19 6.18
CA VAL A 142 -6.20 -4.86 6.94
C VAL A 142 -5.16 -5.98 6.85
N ASP A 143 -5.57 -7.23 7.04
CA ASP A 143 -4.70 -8.40 6.92
C ASP A 143 -4.11 -8.51 5.52
N SER A 144 -4.94 -8.32 4.48
CA SER A 144 -4.51 -8.38 3.09
C SER A 144 -3.55 -7.23 2.74
N TYR A 145 -3.77 -6.03 3.29
CA TYR A 145 -2.87 -4.88 3.16
C TYR A 145 -1.51 -5.21 3.75
N ASN A 146 -1.48 -5.69 5.00
CA ASN A 146 -0.25 -6.04 5.72
C ASN A 146 0.55 -7.12 4.98
N ARG A 147 -0.11 -8.19 4.51
CA ARG A 147 0.52 -9.26 3.71
C ARG A 147 1.06 -8.76 2.37
N THR A 148 0.37 -7.80 1.74
CA THR A 148 0.84 -7.18 0.50
C THR A 148 2.11 -6.37 0.75
N LEU A 149 2.18 -5.61 1.85
CA LEU A 149 3.37 -4.88 2.23
C LEU A 149 4.55 -5.79 2.56
N ASP A 150 4.31 -6.90 3.29
CA ASP A 150 5.37 -7.88 3.60
C ASP A 150 5.98 -8.46 2.33
N GLY A 151 5.13 -8.94 1.42
CA GLY A 151 5.59 -9.47 0.14
C GLY A 151 6.32 -8.43 -0.71
N ALA A 152 5.79 -7.20 -0.77
CA ALA A 152 6.39 -6.15 -1.58
C ALA A 152 7.72 -5.62 -1.00
N ALA A 153 7.87 -5.57 0.33
CA ALA A 153 9.08 -5.08 1.01
C ALA A 153 10.32 -5.91 0.68
N GLU A 154 10.14 -7.17 0.28
CA GLU A 154 11.21 -8.05 -0.15
C GLU A 154 11.45 -8.00 -1.67
N SER A 155 10.59 -7.35 -2.45
CA SER A 155 10.63 -7.41 -3.92
C SER A 155 11.88 -6.77 -4.51
N ASN A 156 12.39 -7.39 -5.58
CA ASN A 156 13.35 -6.79 -6.50
C ASN A 156 12.66 -6.19 -7.73
N THR A 157 11.34 -5.95 -7.73
CA THR A 157 10.58 -5.42 -8.87
C THR A 157 10.19 -3.96 -8.63
N LYS A 158 10.72 -3.02 -9.43
CA LYS A 158 10.55 -1.57 -9.24
C LYS A 158 9.08 -1.15 -9.14
N ASP A 159 8.24 -1.68 -10.04
CA ASP A 159 6.81 -1.35 -10.08
C ASP A 159 6.07 -1.85 -8.83
N VAL A 160 6.47 -3.00 -8.28
CA VAL A 160 5.93 -3.56 -7.03
C VAL A 160 6.33 -2.65 -5.87
N LEU A 161 7.63 -2.31 -5.77
CA LEU A 161 8.16 -1.42 -4.73
C LEU A 161 7.49 -0.05 -4.75
N ARG A 162 7.37 0.58 -5.93
CA ARG A 162 6.73 1.89 -6.12
C ARG A 162 5.26 1.86 -5.71
N SER A 163 4.52 0.82 -6.13
CA SER A 163 3.10 0.69 -5.81
C SER A 163 2.86 0.48 -4.31
N ALA A 164 3.67 -0.34 -3.65
CA ALA A 164 3.61 -0.54 -2.20
C ALA A 164 3.97 0.74 -1.43
N THR A 165 4.97 1.49 -1.91
CA THR A 165 5.34 2.79 -1.30
C THR A 165 4.20 3.80 -1.42
N TRP A 166 3.53 3.84 -2.57
CA TRP A 166 2.34 4.67 -2.78
C TRP A 166 1.21 4.31 -1.82
N MET A 167 1.00 3.01 -1.58
CA MET A 167 -0.01 2.55 -0.62
C MET A 167 0.29 3.06 0.79
N ILE A 168 1.54 2.94 1.26
CA ILE A 168 1.95 3.47 2.57
C ILE A 168 1.67 4.97 2.67
N LYS A 169 2.10 5.75 1.66
CA LYS A 169 1.90 7.21 1.69
C LYS A 169 0.43 7.61 1.62
N THR A 170 -0.38 6.86 0.88
CA THR A 170 -1.83 7.08 0.83
C THR A 170 -2.50 6.73 2.17
N THR A 171 -2.05 5.67 2.85
CA THR A 171 -2.52 5.32 4.19
C THR A 171 -2.21 6.42 5.20
N GLU A 172 -0.99 6.97 5.17
CA GLU A 172 -0.60 8.11 6.01
C GLU A 172 -1.51 9.33 5.79
N VAL A 173 -1.79 9.69 4.54
CA VAL A 173 -2.70 10.81 4.23
C VAL A 173 -4.12 10.59 4.77
N ASN A 174 -4.52 9.33 5.01
CA ASN A 174 -5.82 8.99 5.57
C ASN A 174 -5.75 8.62 7.06
N GLU A 175 -4.61 8.78 7.73
CA GLU A 175 -4.37 8.33 9.10
C GLU A 175 -5.42 8.86 10.08
N ASP A 176 -5.73 10.15 10.04
CA ASP A 176 -6.71 10.76 10.94
C ASP A 176 -8.12 10.14 10.79
N LEU A 177 -8.53 9.85 9.56
CA LEU A 177 -9.82 9.23 9.29
C LEU A 177 -9.82 7.75 9.71
N LEU A 178 -8.73 7.03 9.41
CA LEU A 178 -8.54 5.64 9.84
C LEU A 178 -8.61 5.52 11.37
N ASN A 179 -7.92 6.42 12.08
CA ASN A 179 -7.90 6.45 13.54
C ASN A 179 -9.30 6.69 14.12
N LYS A 180 -10.14 7.50 13.47
CA LYS A 180 -11.53 7.74 13.90
C LYS A 180 -12.41 6.49 13.84
N VAL A 181 -12.10 5.55 12.93
CA VAL A 181 -12.85 4.29 12.78
C VAL A 181 -12.15 3.09 13.42
N GLY A 182 -11.16 3.34 14.30
CA GLY A 182 -10.47 2.26 15.01
C GLY A 182 -9.41 1.54 14.18
N ILE A 183 -8.83 2.19 13.18
CA ILE A 183 -7.71 1.63 12.40
C ILE A 183 -6.48 2.51 12.59
N SER A 184 -5.40 1.96 13.11
CA SER A 184 -4.15 2.71 13.36
C SER A 184 -3.01 2.22 12.47
N ILE A 185 -2.02 3.09 12.25
CA ILE A 185 -0.76 2.72 11.61
C ILE A 185 0.21 2.29 12.71
N GLY A 186 0.45 0.98 12.78
CA GLY A 186 1.40 0.36 13.68
C GLY A 186 2.82 0.27 13.12
N ALA A 187 3.62 -0.61 13.72
CA ALA A 187 5.01 -0.80 13.34
C ALA A 187 5.15 -1.25 11.87
N ASN A 188 6.22 -0.80 11.21
CA ASN A 188 6.50 -1.10 9.81
C ASN A 188 5.41 -0.63 8.82
N ASN A 189 4.61 0.37 9.19
CA ASN A 189 3.46 0.88 8.42
C ASN A 189 2.36 -0.17 8.20
N LYS A 190 2.28 -1.16 9.09
CA LYS A 190 1.16 -2.12 9.10
C LYS A 190 -0.05 -1.48 9.75
N LEU A 191 -1.23 -1.90 9.32
CA LEU A 191 -2.49 -1.49 9.91
C LEU A 191 -2.88 -2.42 11.05
N GLU A 192 -3.45 -1.86 12.09
CA GLU A 192 -4.02 -2.57 13.24
C GLU A 192 -5.48 -2.13 13.42
N VAL A 193 -6.33 -3.04 13.92
CA VAL A 193 -7.77 -2.77 14.12
C VAL A 193 -8.10 -2.87 15.60
N ASP A 194 -8.63 -1.78 16.15
CA ASP A 194 -9.35 -1.76 17.42
C ASP A 194 -10.83 -2.07 17.13
N GLU A 195 -11.24 -3.29 17.48
CA GLU A 195 -12.58 -3.79 17.18
C GLU A 195 -13.68 -3.02 17.92
N ASP A 196 -13.43 -2.63 19.17
CA ASP A 196 -14.42 -1.95 20.00
C ASP A 196 -14.64 -0.54 19.47
N LYS A 197 -13.54 0.14 19.09
CA LYS A 197 -13.61 1.45 18.43
C LYS A 197 -14.22 1.36 17.03
N LEU A 198 -13.97 0.28 16.30
CA LEU A 198 -14.58 0.05 14.98
C LEU A 198 -16.10 -0.12 15.10
N LYS A 199 -16.57 -0.97 16.01
CA LYS A 199 -18.01 -1.24 16.20
C LYS A 199 -18.78 -0.04 16.78
N SER A 200 -18.09 0.87 17.46
CA SER A 200 -18.65 2.12 17.98
C SER A 200 -18.49 3.32 17.03
N SER A 201 -17.86 3.13 15.88
CA SER A 201 -17.58 4.21 14.93
C SER A 201 -18.80 4.66 14.13
N ASP A 202 -18.74 5.87 13.58
CA ASP A 202 -19.80 6.38 12.70
C ASP A 202 -19.74 5.69 11.33
N ILE A 203 -20.84 5.03 10.96
CA ILE A 203 -21.03 4.36 9.68
C ILE A 203 -20.79 5.29 8.49
N LYS A 204 -21.10 6.60 8.60
CA LYS A 204 -20.84 7.56 7.52
C LYS A 204 -19.34 7.72 7.30
N THR A 205 -18.56 7.78 8.37
CA THR A 205 -17.08 7.88 8.29
C THR A 205 -16.49 6.62 7.65
N LEU A 206 -16.99 5.44 8.03
CA LEU A 206 -16.62 4.18 7.39
C LEU A 206 -16.94 4.17 5.89
N LYS A 207 -18.15 4.61 5.50
CA LYS A 207 -18.54 4.70 4.08
C LYS A 207 -17.69 5.71 3.32
N THR A 208 -17.33 6.87 3.90
CA THR A 208 -16.42 7.82 3.26
C THR A 208 -15.03 7.23 3.01
N LEU A 209 -14.50 6.47 3.97
CA LEU A 209 -13.22 5.80 3.83
C LEU A 209 -13.25 4.69 2.78
N PHE A 210 -14.29 3.86 2.79
CA PHE A 210 -14.26 2.59 2.10
C PHE A 210 -15.18 2.50 0.89
N ALA A 211 -16.33 3.16 0.92
CA ALA A 211 -17.30 3.11 -0.18
C ALA A 211 -17.05 4.23 -1.21
N GLY A 212 -17.43 3.96 -2.46
CA GLY A 212 -17.42 4.96 -3.53
C GLY A 212 -16.10 5.05 -4.31
N TYR A 213 -16.17 5.82 -5.40
CA TYR A 213 -15.03 6.07 -6.29
C TYR A 213 -13.98 6.94 -5.60
N ASN A 214 -12.70 6.62 -5.81
CA ASN A 214 -11.55 7.34 -5.22
C ASN A 214 -11.50 7.30 -3.68
N SER A 215 -12.30 6.43 -3.05
CA SER A 215 -12.19 6.10 -1.63
C SER A 215 -10.83 5.49 -1.31
N PHE A 216 -10.49 5.39 -0.01
CA PHE A 216 -9.26 4.72 0.42
C PHE A 216 -9.24 3.26 -0.06
N ALA A 217 -10.34 2.51 0.08
CA ALA A 217 -10.42 1.14 -0.46
C ALA A 217 -10.29 1.12 -2.00
N SER A 218 -10.93 2.03 -2.74
CA SER A 218 -10.80 2.11 -4.20
C SER A 218 -9.34 2.26 -4.61
N LYS A 219 -8.61 3.17 -3.96
CA LYS A 219 -7.18 3.41 -4.19
C LYS A 219 -6.31 2.18 -3.89
N MET A 220 -6.63 1.46 -2.80
CA MET A 220 -5.92 0.22 -2.44
C MET A 220 -6.24 -0.93 -3.41
N SER A 221 -7.48 -1.02 -3.91
CA SER A 221 -7.85 -1.95 -4.98
C SER A 221 -7.04 -1.68 -6.25
N ASP A 222 -6.91 -0.42 -6.66
CA ASP A 222 -6.17 -0.06 -7.87
C ASP A 222 -4.67 -0.38 -7.76
N LYS A 223 -4.05 -0.10 -6.60
CA LYS A 223 -2.65 -0.47 -6.39
C LYS A 223 -2.43 -1.96 -6.16
N GLY A 224 -3.38 -2.67 -5.54
CA GLY A 224 -3.38 -4.12 -5.49
C GLY A 224 -3.30 -4.71 -6.90
N ARG A 225 -4.16 -4.26 -7.82
CA ARG A 225 -4.11 -4.66 -9.23
C ARG A 225 -2.80 -4.30 -9.91
N ALA A 226 -2.26 -3.10 -9.66
CA ALA A 226 -0.98 -2.69 -10.21
C ALA A 226 0.16 -3.62 -9.77
N ILE A 227 0.20 -4.02 -8.50
CA ILE A 227 1.17 -4.98 -7.96
C ILE A 227 0.96 -6.37 -8.58
N THR A 228 -0.28 -6.86 -8.64
CA THR A 228 -0.60 -8.14 -9.29
C THR A 228 -0.07 -8.18 -10.73
N ASN A 229 -0.34 -7.12 -11.51
CA ASN A 229 0.12 -7.01 -12.89
C ASN A 229 1.65 -6.91 -13.00
N ALA A 230 2.28 -6.12 -12.13
CA ALA A 230 3.74 -5.98 -12.12
C ALA A 230 4.45 -7.30 -11.77
N ALA A 231 3.96 -7.99 -10.74
CA ALA A 231 4.50 -9.27 -10.31
C ALA A 231 4.34 -10.33 -11.40
N ALA A 232 3.19 -10.36 -12.07
CA ALA A 232 2.94 -11.27 -13.18
C ALA A 232 3.88 -11.05 -14.38
N ARG A 233 4.11 -9.79 -14.78
CA ARG A 233 5.07 -9.45 -15.84
C ARG A 233 6.50 -9.86 -15.47
N GLY A 234 6.87 -9.68 -14.19
CA GLY A 234 8.19 -10.08 -13.69
C GLY A 234 8.44 -11.59 -13.72
N GLY A 235 7.37 -12.39 -13.65
CA GLY A 235 7.43 -13.85 -13.52
C GLY A 235 7.48 -14.61 -14.83
N GLY A 236 7.38 -13.91 -15.96
CA GLY A 236 7.17 -14.49 -17.28
C GLY A 236 5.68 -14.53 -17.63
N THR A 237 5.29 -13.75 -18.64
CA THR A 237 3.89 -13.64 -19.10
C THR A 237 3.38 -14.94 -19.72
N TYR A 238 4.30 -15.75 -20.25
CA TYR A 238 4.01 -16.97 -20.98
C TYR A 238 4.71 -18.17 -20.35
N ASN A 239 4.02 -19.31 -20.28
CA ASN A 239 4.68 -20.59 -20.04
C ASN A 239 5.49 -21.02 -21.28
N SER A 240 6.24 -22.12 -21.18
CA SER A 240 7.06 -22.64 -22.29
C SER A 240 6.25 -23.02 -23.55
N GLN A 241 4.92 -22.99 -23.46
CA GLN A 241 3.96 -23.28 -24.53
C GLN A 241 3.30 -22.00 -25.09
N GLY A 242 3.78 -20.81 -24.73
CA GLY A 242 3.24 -19.54 -25.24
C GLY A 242 1.85 -19.17 -24.72
N ARG A 243 1.37 -19.81 -23.64
CA ARG A 243 0.08 -19.49 -23.00
C ARG A 243 0.29 -18.63 -21.77
N TYR A 244 -0.69 -17.79 -21.44
CA TYR A 244 -0.68 -17.05 -20.17
C TYR A 244 -0.52 -18.00 -18.97
N SER A 245 0.35 -17.65 -18.03
CA SER A 245 0.59 -18.46 -16.83
C SER A 245 -0.71 -18.65 -16.02
N ASP A 246 -1.00 -19.86 -15.55
CA ASP A 246 -2.26 -20.20 -14.85
C ASP A 246 -2.48 -19.37 -13.56
N ALA A 247 -1.41 -18.95 -12.90
CA ALA A 247 -1.45 -18.03 -11.77
C ALA A 247 -2.02 -16.65 -12.15
N LEU A 248 -1.73 -16.16 -13.36
CA LEU A 248 -2.24 -14.88 -13.84
C LEU A 248 -3.70 -14.97 -14.28
N SER A 249 -4.06 -16.08 -14.95
CA SER A 249 -5.42 -16.35 -15.45
C SER A 249 -6.45 -16.53 -14.32
N SER A 250 -6.02 -16.98 -13.13
CA SER A 250 -6.89 -17.14 -11.96
C SER A 250 -6.98 -15.88 -11.08
N LEU A 251 -6.04 -14.94 -11.22
CA LEU A 251 -5.95 -13.72 -10.41
C LEU A 251 -6.53 -12.48 -11.12
N LEU A 252 -6.52 -12.44 -12.46
CA LEU A 252 -7.16 -11.38 -13.23
C LEU A 252 -8.56 -11.81 -13.68
N PRO A 253 -9.61 -10.99 -13.50
CA PRO A 253 -10.89 -11.25 -14.14
C PRO A 253 -10.68 -11.30 -15.65
N SER A 254 -11.09 -12.40 -16.28
CA SER A 254 -10.96 -12.62 -17.71
C SER A 254 -11.81 -11.61 -18.49
N THR A 255 -11.22 -10.50 -18.95
CA THR A 255 -11.75 -9.74 -20.10
C THR A 255 -11.09 -10.24 -21.38
N VAL A 256 -11.06 -11.55 -21.56
CA VAL A 256 -10.84 -12.12 -22.89
C VAL A 256 -12.22 -12.45 -23.40
N ASP A 257 -12.73 -11.59 -24.29
CA ASP A 257 -13.91 -11.88 -25.09
C ASP A 257 -13.76 -13.29 -25.65
N LYS A 258 -14.64 -14.19 -25.22
CA LYS A 258 -14.85 -15.43 -25.93
C LYS A 258 -15.46 -15.01 -27.26
N LYS A 259 -14.64 -14.89 -28.30
CA LYS A 259 -15.15 -14.87 -29.67
C LYS A 259 -15.94 -16.16 -29.86
N GLU A 260 -17.21 -15.97 -30.20
CA GLU A 260 -18.13 -16.99 -30.72
C GLU A 260 -17.53 -17.73 -31.91
#